data_AF-A0A0D2EFW5-F1
#
_entry.id   AF-A0A0D2EFW5-F1
#
_cell.length_a   1.000
_cell.length_b   1.000
_cell.length_c   1.000
_cell.angle_alpha   90.00
_cell.angle_beta   90.00
_cell.angle_gamma   90.00
#
_symmetry.space_group_name_H-M   'P 1'
#
loop_
_entity.id
_entity.type
_entity.pdbx_description
1 polymer ?
#
loop_
_entity_poly.entity_id
_entity_poly.type
_entity_poly.pdbx_seq_one_letter_code
_entity_poly.pdbx_strand_id
1 'polypeptide(L)'
;MALSATRGMALPLFSTILLLTTANAQFGGFGGGNGNGSPPWANGNDGGDDNDNGGSSSTAGSGYIQGGVFDSQAEYNKANRILITHAVLASLVWVIFIPSLAILLRLNIKNPIVLRIHAFGQVLSYLILIVAAGMGVWLAQQFEDYGVWNNPHPRLGLAILALAFFQPIFGFVHHRLYKKRARNVEAGRPTKPPGRTPIGRAHLWLGRILIVLAIINGGLGIRLASNSPFQTESQTRTAGIAYGVVAAIMTLLYIVFVIAFEIRRARHLTQEQKNRDEATATKSTLPTYDESEESVGRSSRYR
;
A
#
# COMPACT_ATOMS: atom_id res chain seq x y z
N MET A 1 2.19 -48.01 14.65
CA MET A 1 3.32 -47.11 14.94
C MET A 1 3.27 -45.97 13.94
N ALA A 2 2.75 -44.82 14.38
CA ALA A 2 2.55 -43.63 13.55
C ALA A 2 3.78 -42.73 13.66
N LEU A 3 4.41 -42.39 12.53
CA LEU A 3 5.36 -41.27 12.47
C LEU A 3 4.63 -40.05 11.91
N SER A 4 4.33 -39.14 12.84
CA SER A 4 3.87 -37.77 12.57
C SER A 4 5.05 -36.94 12.09
N ALA A 5 5.00 -36.47 10.84
CA ALA A 5 5.94 -35.49 10.30
C ALA A 5 5.35 -34.08 10.47
N THR A 6 5.64 -33.46 11.60
CA THR A 6 5.50 -32.01 11.82
C THR A 6 6.38 -31.25 10.83
N ARG A 7 5.78 -30.62 9.83
CA ARG A 7 6.45 -29.60 9.00
C ARG A 7 6.23 -28.23 9.62
N GLY A 8 7.32 -27.67 10.13
CA GLY A 8 7.38 -26.40 10.85
C GLY A 8 6.89 -25.21 10.03
N MET A 9 6.11 -24.36 10.69
CA MET A 9 5.84 -23.00 10.26
C MET A 9 7.01 -22.12 10.69
N ALA A 10 7.94 -21.85 9.78
CA ALA A 10 8.90 -20.76 9.93
C ALA A 10 8.16 -19.44 9.64
N LEU A 11 7.75 -18.74 10.70
CA LEU A 11 7.30 -17.36 10.65
C LEU A 11 8.51 -16.47 10.35
N PRO A 12 8.51 -15.61 9.31
CA PRO A 12 9.57 -14.63 9.17
C PRO A 12 9.37 -13.52 10.21
N LEU A 13 10.06 -13.65 11.34
CA LEU A 13 10.29 -12.62 12.36
C LEU A 13 11.27 -11.54 11.85
N PHE A 14 11.00 -10.95 10.67
CA PHE A 14 11.84 -9.88 10.11
C PHE A 14 11.23 -8.49 10.21
N SER A 15 10.00 -8.36 10.73
CA SER A 15 9.27 -7.09 10.76
C SER A 15 9.51 -6.25 12.03
N THR A 16 10.10 -6.78 13.08
CA THR A 16 10.20 -6.09 14.38
C THR A 16 11.52 -5.37 14.63
N ILE A 17 12.60 -5.70 13.91
CA ILE A 17 13.93 -5.10 14.16
C ILE A 17 14.12 -3.76 13.40
N LEU A 18 13.33 -3.49 12.36
CA LEU A 18 13.39 -2.21 11.63
C LEU A 18 12.50 -1.10 12.25
N LEU A 19 11.65 -1.44 13.23
CA LEU A 19 10.70 -0.49 13.84
C LEU A 19 11.28 0.30 15.03
N LEU A 20 12.44 -0.08 15.58
CA LEU A 20 13.05 0.62 16.72
C LEU A 20 14.14 1.62 16.35
N THR A 21 14.60 1.67 15.09
CA THR A 21 15.69 2.56 14.68
C THR A 21 15.24 3.91 14.14
N THR A 22 13.94 4.11 13.87
CA THR A 22 13.41 5.40 13.38
C THR A 22 12.79 6.27 14.47
N ALA A 23 12.56 5.72 15.67
CA ALA A 23 11.97 6.47 16.80
C ALA A 23 13.00 7.23 17.66
N ASN A 24 14.31 6.98 17.46
CA ASN A 24 15.40 7.58 18.26
C ASN A 24 16.51 8.23 17.40
N ALA A 25 16.22 8.70 16.19
CA ALA A 25 17.19 9.45 15.40
C ALA A 25 17.32 10.91 15.91
N GLN A 26 17.82 11.08 17.14
CA GLN A 26 18.58 12.27 17.50
C GLN A 26 19.98 12.09 16.91
N PHE A 27 20.15 12.38 15.62
CA PHE A 27 21.46 12.29 14.97
C PHE A 27 22.05 13.70 14.80
N GLY A 28 23.18 13.92 15.47
CA GLY A 28 23.91 15.17 15.55
C GLY A 28 24.42 15.65 14.20
N GLY A 29 24.57 16.97 14.09
CA GLY A 29 25.00 17.64 12.87
C GLY A 29 26.46 17.37 12.53
N PHE A 30 26.76 17.40 11.24
CA PHE A 30 28.07 17.72 10.69
C PHE A 30 27.91 18.32 9.28
N GLY A 31 28.35 19.57 9.15
CA GLY A 31 29.09 20.14 8.00
C GLY A 31 28.48 20.14 6.58
N GLY A 32 28.00 21.33 6.17
CA GLY A 32 28.61 22.12 5.08
C GLY A 32 28.35 21.73 3.62
N GLY A 33 27.83 22.69 2.82
CA GLY A 33 28.00 22.66 1.36
C GLY A 33 26.92 23.36 0.53
N ASN A 34 27.01 24.69 0.49
CA ASN A 34 26.55 25.68 -0.49
C ASN A 34 25.68 25.24 -1.71
N GLY A 35 24.53 25.89 -1.88
CA GLY A 35 23.72 25.86 -3.10
C GLY A 35 22.68 26.99 -3.08
N ASN A 36 23.01 28.11 -3.74
CA ASN A 36 22.20 29.33 -3.82
C ASN A 36 20.80 29.09 -4.39
N GLY A 37 19.79 29.54 -3.64
CA GLY A 37 18.38 29.57 -4.03
C GLY A 37 17.49 29.81 -2.82
N SER A 38 17.69 30.95 -2.14
CA SER A 38 16.98 31.30 -0.92
C SER A 38 15.46 31.43 -1.19
N PRO A 39 14.59 30.67 -0.49
CA PRO A 39 13.14 30.83 -0.60
C PRO A 39 12.67 32.15 0.04
N PRO A 40 11.44 32.63 -0.24
CA PRO A 40 10.97 33.97 0.16
C PRO A 40 10.96 34.28 1.68
N TRP A 41 11.18 33.27 2.53
CA TRP A 41 11.28 33.39 4.00
C TRP A 41 12.72 33.40 4.52
N ALA A 42 13.72 33.25 3.65
CA ALA A 42 15.13 33.34 4.02
C ALA A 42 15.53 34.83 3.99
N ASN A 43 15.57 35.46 5.17
CA ASN A 43 16.01 36.84 5.30
C ASN A 43 17.52 36.90 4.95
N GLY A 44 17.83 37.50 3.80
CA GLY A 44 19.20 37.76 3.37
C GLY A 44 19.78 38.90 4.20
N ASN A 45 20.71 38.58 5.10
CA ASN A 45 21.50 39.57 5.81
C ASN A 45 22.92 39.57 5.21
N ASP A 46 23.04 40.05 3.97
CA ASP A 46 24.32 40.44 3.39
C ASP A 46 24.61 41.88 3.82
N GLY A 47 25.50 42.07 4.79
CA GLY A 47 26.03 43.38 5.13
C GLY A 47 26.63 43.50 6.51
N GLY A 48 27.95 43.64 6.57
CA GLY A 48 28.68 44.23 7.70
C GLY A 48 29.83 43.37 8.22
N ASP A 49 31.03 43.61 7.68
CA ASP A 49 32.25 43.43 8.46
C ASP A 49 32.16 44.35 9.69
N ASP A 50 32.47 43.82 10.88
CA ASP A 50 33.31 44.49 11.87
C ASP A 50 33.71 43.49 12.97
N ASN A 51 35.00 43.50 13.29
CA ASN A 51 35.61 42.79 14.41
C ASN A 51 35.15 43.41 15.72
N ASP A 52 34.77 42.59 16.72
CA ASP A 52 35.26 42.79 18.08
C ASP A 52 35.07 41.59 19.01
N ASN A 53 36.07 41.44 19.87
CA ASN A 53 36.34 40.38 20.83
C ASN A 53 35.45 40.52 22.09
N GLY A 54 34.78 39.44 22.50
CA GLY A 54 34.07 39.42 23.78
C GLY A 54 33.25 38.14 23.98
N GLY A 55 33.76 37.21 24.79
CA GLY A 55 33.12 35.94 25.07
C GLY A 55 31.75 36.07 25.74
N SER A 56 30.75 35.46 25.11
CA SER A 56 29.70 34.73 25.82
C SER A 56 29.23 33.60 24.91
N SER A 57 29.33 32.36 25.39
CA SER A 57 28.84 31.17 24.69
C SER A 57 27.31 31.12 24.80
N SER A 58 26.61 31.91 24.01
CA SER A 58 25.25 31.57 23.62
C SER A 58 25.36 30.58 22.47
N THR A 59 25.08 29.31 22.75
CA THR A 59 24.75 28.32 21.72
C THR A 59 23.71 28.97 20.80
N ALA A 60 24.13 29.37 19.61
CA ALA A 60 23.27 29.87 18.55
C ALA A 60 22.42 28.68 18.07
N GLY A 61 21.36 28.37 18.83
CA GLY A 61 20.26 27.59 18.36
C GLY A 61 19.66 28.35 17.19
N SER A 62 19.79 27.75 16.01
CA SER A 62 19.10 28.08 14.76
C SER A 62 18.03 29.14 14.96
N GLY A 63 18.35 30.38 14.55
CA GLY A 63 17.51 31.55 14.73
C GLY A 63 16.05 31.24 14.47
N TYR A 64 15.24 31.56 15.47
CA TYR A 64 13.79 31.64 15.38
C TYR A 64 13.48 32.44 14.11
N ILE A 65 12.93 31.81 13.08
CA ILE A 65 12.28 32.52 11.97
C ILE A 65 11.00 33.10 12.57
N GLN A 66 11.15 34.18 13.33
CA GLN A 66 10.08 35.03 13.82
C GLN A 66 9.65 35.89 12.64
N GLY A 67 8.64 35.43 11.91
CA GLY A 67 8.06 36.18 10.81
C GLY A 67 7.44 35.28 9.75
N GLY A 68 6.17 34.94 9.93
CA GLY A 68 5.31 34.52 8.82
C GLY A 68 4.13 33.62 9.19
N VAL A 69 4.37 32.54 9.96
CA VAL A 69 3.38 31.45 10.10
C VAL A 69 3.05 31.04 11.53
N PHE A 70 4.00 31.13 12.47
CA PHE A 70 3.81 30.72 13.87
C PHE A 70 4.27 31.82 14.82
N ASP A 71 3.49 32.06 15.87
CA ASP A 71 3.71 33.17 16.82
C ASP A 71 4.70 32.79 17.92
N SER A 72 5.00 31.50 18.07
CA SER A 72 5.97 31.00 19.05
C SER A 72 6.76 29.78 18.59
N GLN A 73 7.92 29.57 19.21
CA GLN A 73 8.71 28.35 19.02
C GLN A 73 7.99 27.09 19.47
N ALA A 74 7.11 27.20 20.47
CA ALA A 74 6.30 26.08 20.93
C ALA A 74 5.34 25.60 19.82
N GLU A 75 4.70 26.53 19.11
CA GLU A 75 3.83 26.24 17.97
C GLU A 75 4.60 25.67 16.78
N TYR A 76 5.74 26.26 16.45
CA TYR A 76 6.61 25.73 15.40
C TYR A 76 7.05 24.28 15.71
N ASN A 77 7.50 24.02 16.94
CA ASN A 77 7.90 22.68 17.38
C ASN A 77 6.74 21.69 17.31
N LYS A 78 5.52 22.13 17.68
CA LYS A 78 4.29 21.33 17.55
C LYS A 78 3.99 21.01 16.09
N ALA A 79 4.05 22.00 15.20
CA ALA A 79 3.81 21.81 13.77
C ALA A 79 4.84 20.85 13.14
N ASN A 80 6.13 20.97 13.51
CA ASN A 80 7.16 20.04 13.06
C ASN A 80 6.89 18.60 13.54
N ARG A 81 6.46 18.41 14.80
CA ARG A 81 6.05 17.08 15.29
C ARG A 81 4.87 16.51 14.52
N ILE A 82 3.88 17.34 14.19
CA ILE A 82 2.72 16.94 13.38
C ILE A 82 3.17 16.54 11.97
N LEU A 83 4.11 17.27 11.36
CA LEU A 83 4.68 16.94 10.05
C LEU A 83 5.38 15.58 10.05
N ILE A 84 6.24 15.34 11.04
CA ILE A 84 6.94 14.05 11.16
C ILE A 84 5.93 12.93 11.39
N THR A 85 4.94 13.14 12.27
CA THR A 85 3.91 12.13 12.57
C THR A 85 3.07 11.81 11.34
N HIS A 86 2.65 12.82 10.57
CA HIS A 86 1.96 12.65 9.29
C HIS A 86 2.78 11.78 8.33
N ALA A 87 4.05 12.14 8.12
CA ALA A 87 4.94 11.45 7.18
C ALA A 87 5.14 9.98 7.57
N VAL A 88 5.36 9.70 8.85
CA VAL A 88 5.54 8.34 9.38
C VAL A 88 4.26 7.52 9.22
N LEU A 89 3.11 8.02 9.68
CA LEU A 89 1.84 7.29 9.62
C LEU A 89 1.41 7.01 8.18
N ALA A 90 1.50 8.00 7.30
CA ALA A 90 1.14 7.84 5.89
C ALA A 90 2.06 6.83 5.19
N SER A 91 3.37 6.87 5.48
CA SER A 91 4.34 5.91 4.93
C SER A 91 4.10 4.49 5.44
N LEU A 92 3.85 4.31 6.73
CA LEU A 92 3.52 2.99 7.30
C LEU A 92 2.30 2.38 6.62
N VAL A 93 1.25 3.17 6.42
CA VAL A 93 0.03 2.69 5.75
C VAL A 93 0.32 2.29 4.31
N TRP A 94 0.87 3.20 3.50
CA TRP A 94 0.93 3.00 2.04
C TRP A 94 2.11 2.17 1.57
N VAL A 95 3.24 2.21 2.28
CA VAL A 95 4.44 1.46 1.92
C VAL A 95 4.45 0.08 2.56
N ILE A 96 3.94 -0.05 3.79
CA ILE A 96 4.04 -1.30 4.56
C ILE A 96 2.70 -2.02 4.67
N PHE A 97 1.71 -1.44 5.33
CA PHE A 97 0.50 -2.17 5.70
C PHE A 97 -0.35 -2.56 4.49
N ILE A 98 -0.67 -1.61 3.60
CA ILE A 98 -1.53 -1.88 2.44
C ILE A 98 -0.91 -2.91 1.49
N PRO A 99 0.37 -2.81 1.07
CA PRO A 99 1.00 -3.83 0.26
C PRO A 99 1.07 -5.20 0.96
N SER A 100 1.41 -5.24 2.25
CA SER A 100 1.49 -6.49 3.02
C SER A 100 0.13 -7.20 3.10
N LEU A 101 -0.93 -6.45 3.43
CA LEU A 101 -2.30 -6.98 3.51
C LEU A 101 -2.82 -7.43 2.14
N ALA A 102 -2.37 -6.81 1.06
CA ALA A 102 -2.71 -7.22 -0.30
C ALA A 102 -1.93 -8.49 -0.75
N ILE A 103 -0.68 -8.65 -0.31
CA ILE A 103 0.13 -9.86 -0.56
C ILE A 103 -0.45 -11.06 0.21
N LEU A 104 -0.92 -10.86 1.44
CA LEU A 104 -1.43 -11.93 2.31
C LEU A 104 -2.52 -12.78 1.63
N LEU A 105 -3.44 -12.17 0.87
CA LEU A 105 -4.48 -12.89 0.13
C LEU A 105 -3.95 -13.69 -1.07
N ARG A 106 -2.73 -13.42 -1.53
CA ARG A 106 -2.10 -14.09 -2.69
C ARG A 106 -1.26 -15.30 -2.29
N LEU A 107 -1.08 -15.56 -1.00
CA LEU A 107 -0.40 -16.77 -0.51
C LEU A 107 -1.26 -18.04 -0.66
N ASN A 108 -2.46 -17.93 -1.25
CA ASN A 108 -3.38 -19.05 -1.53
C ASN A 108 -3.75 -19.89 -0.30
N ILE A 109 -3.61 -19.31 0.89
CA ILE A 109 -4.07 -19.90 2.13
C ILE A 109 -5.59 -19.77 2.12
N LYS A 110 -6.30 -20.86 1.79
CA LYS A 110 -7.78 -20.93 1.82
C LYS A 110 -8.29 -20.96 3.27
N ASN A 111 -7.94 -19.94 4.05
CA ASN A 111 -8.29 -19.81 5.45
C ASN A 111 -9.17 -18.57 5.66
N PRO A 112 -10.39 -18.71 6.22
CA PRO A 112 -11.26 -17.56 6.52
C PRO A 112 -10.59 -16.53 7.45
N ILE A 113 -9.61 -16.94 8.25
CA ILE A 113 -8.82 -16.04 9.12
C ILE A 113 -8.03 -15.04 8.29
N VAL A 114 -7.40 -15.47 7.19
CA VAL A 114 -6.58 -14.61 6.33
C VAL A 114 -7.43 -13.49 5.70
N LEU A 115 -8.66 -13.81 5.29
CA LEU A 115 -9.60 -12.81 4.79
C LEU A 115 -10.03 -11.81 5.88
N ARG A 116 -10.22 -12.27 7.12
CA ARG A 116 -10.53 -11.39 8.26
C ARG A 116 -9.38 -10.45 8.58
N ILE A 117 -8.14 -10.97 8.59
CA ILE A 117 -6.94 -10.15 8.79
C ILE A 117 -6.83 -9.09 7.68
N HIS A 118 -7.04 -9.48 6.43
CA HIS A 118 -7.06 -8.52 5.32
C HIS A 118 -8.12 -7.43 5.51
N ALA A 119 -9.38 -7.82 5.77
CA ALA A 119 -10.48 -6.88 5.90
C ALA A 119 -10.28 -5.93 7.09
N PHE A 120 -9.99 -6.48 8.29
CA PHE A 120 -9.78 -5.68 9.49
C PHE A 120 -8.53 -4.81 9.37
N GLY A 121 -7.42 -5.38 8.89
CA GLY A 121 -6.18 -4.66 8.68
C GLY A 121 -6.34 -3.51 7.68
N GLN A 122 -7.12 -3.68 6.61
CA GLN A 122 -7.36 -2.59 5.66
C GLN A 122 -8.24 -1.49 6.24
N VAL A 123 -9.28 -1.83 7.01
CA VAL A 123 -10.10 -0.83 7.71
C VAL A 123 -9.25 -0.06 8.72
N LEU A 124 -8.44 -0.76 9.53
CA LEU A 124 -7.55 -0.12 10.50
C LEU A 124 -6.52 0.80 9.80
N SER A 125 -5.92 0.33 8.71
CA SER A 125 -4.99 1.14 7.90
C SER A 125 -5.65 2.40 7.35
N TYR A 126 -6.91 2.29 6.93
CA TYR A 126 -7.68 3.43 6.44
C TYR A 126 -8.00 4.44 7.56
N LEU A 127 -8.30 3.98 8.77
CA LEU A 127 -8.49 4.87 9.93
C LEU A 127 -7.20 5.63 10.28
N ILE A 128 -6.05 4.94 10.27
CA ILE A 128 -4.73 5.58 10.47
C ILE A 128 -4.47 6.60 9.36
N LEU A 129 -4.84 6.29 8.11
CA LEU A 129 -4.70 7.21 6.98
C LEU A 129 -5.58 8.45 7.14
N ILE A 130 -6.80 8.34 7.67
CA ILE A 130 -7.65 9.51 7.96
C ILE A 130 -6.96 10.42 8.97
N VAL A 131 -6.40 9.86 10.05
CA VAL A 131 -5.66 10.64 11.05
C VAL A 131 -4.44 11.33 10.42
N ALA A 132 -3.65 10.60 9.64
CA ALA A 132 -2.52 11.17 8.91
C ALA A 132 -2.98 12.28 7.96
N ALA A 133 -4.05 12.07 7.18
CA ALA A 133 -4.58 13.08 6.28
C ALA A 133 -5.08 14.32 7.03
N GLY A 134 -5.73 14.15 8.18
CA GLY A 134 -6.15 15.26 9.05
C GLY A 134 -4.97 16.10 9.53
N MET A 135 -3.87 15.47 9.92
CA MET A 135 -2.61 16.17 10.26
C MET A 135 -2.05 16.95 9.07
N GLY A 136 -2.06 16.36 7.87
CA GLY A 136 -1.58 17.00 6.64
C GLY A 136 -2.47 18.17 6.21
N VAL A 137 -3.79 18.04 6.34
CA VAL A 137 -4.76 19.11 6.08
C VAL A 137 -4.57 20.26 7.07
N TRP A 138 -4.40 19.96 8.36
CA TRP A 138 -4.13 20.98 9.37
C TRP A 138 -2.85 21.76 9.06
N LEU A 139 -1.76 21.07 8.66
CA LEU A 139 -0.53 21.71 8.20
C LEU A 139 -0.78 22.58 6.97
N ALA A 140 -1.48 22.06 5.97
CA ALA A 140 -1.78 22.80 4.75
C ALA A 140 -2.60 24.08 5.02
N GLN A 141 -3.48 24.07 6.02
CA GLN A 141 -4.21 25.28 6.45
C GLN A 141 -3.27 26.34 7.04
N GLN A 142 -2.20 25.96 7.75
CA GLN A 142 -1.25 26.93 8.31
C GLN A 142 -0.45 27.65 7.20
N PHE A 143 -0.29 27.03 6.04
CA PHE A 143 0.50 27.56 4.91
C PHE A 143 -0.37 27.91 3.70
N GLU A 144 -1.66 28.18 3.91
CA GLU A 144 -2.60 28.48 2.83
C GLU A 144 -2.16 29.69 2.01
N ASP A 145 -1.74 30.77 2.68
CA ASP A 145 -1.26 32.01 2.04
C ASP A 145 0.02 31.82 1.22
N TYR A 146 0.76 30.74 1.50
CA TYR A 146 1.97 30.36 0.77
C TYR A 146 1.69 29.40 -0.39
N GLY A 147 0.41 29.18 -0.71
CA GLY A 147 -0.02 28.40 -1.87
C GLY A 147 0.26 26.91 -1.75
N VAL A 148 0.34 26.35 -0.54
CA VAL A 148 0.59 24.91 -0.32
C VAL A 148 -0.45 24.02 -1.02
N TRP A 149 -1.69 24.49 -1.13
CA TRP A 149 -2.77 23.83 -1.86
C TRP A 149 -2.54 23.74 -3.37
N ASN A 150 -1.58 24.50 -3.92
CA ASN A 150 -1.15 24.39 -5.32
C ASN A 150 -0.15 23.26 -5.54
N ASN A 151 0.43 22.71 -4.47
CA ASN A 151 1.32 21.58 -4.58
C ASN A 151 0.56 20.30 -4.98
N PRO A 152 1.15 19.43 -5.82
CA PRO A 152 0.51 18.16 -6.18
C PRO A 152 0.30 17.21 -5.00
N HIS A 153 1.13 17.27 -3.94
CA HIS A 153 1.04 16.33 -2.81
C HIS A 153 -0.29 16.40 -2.04
N PRO A 154 -0.77 17.57 -1.55
CA PRO A 154 -2.07 17.64 -0.87
C PRO A 154 -3.24 17.25 -1.78
N ARG A 155 -3.22 17.70 -3.05
CA ARG A 155 -4.28 17.40 -4.04
C ARG A 155 -4.37 15.90 -4.33
N LEU A 156 -3.25 15.27 -4.65
CA LEU A 156 -3.18 13.84 -4.93
C LEU A 156 -3.46 13.03 -3.66
N GLY A 157 -2.95 13.45 -2.51
CA GLY A 157 -3.21 12.82 -1.22
C GLY A 157 -4.69 12.77 -0.86
N LEU A 158 -5.43 13.88 -1.04
CA LEU A 158 -6.87 13.92 -0.81
C LEU A 158 -7.64 13.06 -1.82
N ALA A 159 -7.23 13.05 -3.10
CA ALA A 159 -7.82 12.18 -4.11
C ALA A 159 -7.62 10.69 -3.76
N ILE A 160 -6.42 10.31 -3.30
CA ILE A 160 -6.11 8.95 -2.83
C ILE A 160 -6.97 8.59 -1.61
N LEU A 161 -7.11 9.48 -0.63
CA LEU A 161 -7.95 9.28 0.55
C LEU A 161 -9.41 9.02 0.13
N ALA A 162 -9.97 9.87 -0.73
CA ALA A 162 -11.34 9.75 -1.22
C ALA A 162 -11.57 8.47 -2.01
N LEU A 163 -10.62 8.08 -2.88
CA LEU A 163 -10.73 6.83 -3.64
C LEU A 163 -10.54 5.59 -2.75
N ALA A 164 -9.70 5.66 -1.73
CA ALA A 164 -9.49 4.58 -0.76
C ALA A 164 -10.75 4.29 0.05
N PHE A 165 -11.62 5.28 0.30
CA PHE A 165 -12.92 5.08 0.95
C PHE A 165 -13.80 4.02 0.25
N PHE A 166 -13.73 3.95 -1.07
CA PHE A 166 -14.53 2.99 -1.84
C PHE A 166 -13.97 1.56 -1.79
N GLN A 167 -12.70 1.37 -1.41
CA GLN A 167 -12.07 0.05 -1.37
C GLN A 167 -12.78 -0.94 -0.44
N PRO A 168 -13.04 -0.62 0.85
CA PRO A 168 -13.79 -1.50 1.75
C PRO A 168 -15.20 -1.82 1.25
N ILE A 169 -15.89 -0.84 0.66
CA ILE A 169 -17.24 -1.00 0.11
C ILE A 169 -17.21 -2.03 -1.03
N PHE A 170 -16.30 -1.87 -1.99
CA PHE A 170 -16.18 -2.80 -3.11
C PHE A 170 -15.76 -4.20 -2.65
N GLY A 171 -14.84 -4.30 -1.70
CA GLY A 171 -14.42 -5.57 -1.10
C GLY A 171 -15.58 -6.29 -0.42
N PHE A 172 -16.38 -5.58 0.36
CA PHE A 172 -17.55 -6.11 1.06
C PHE A 172 -18.64 -6.59 0.09
N VAL A 173 -19.00 -5.76 -0.89
CA VAL A 173 -20.02 -6.12 -1.89
C VAL A 173 -19.56 -7.32 -2.73
N HIS A 174 -18.29 -7.35 -3.14
CA HIS A 174 -17.71 -8.49 -3.83
C HIS A 174 -17.81 -9.77 -2.98
N HIS A 175 -17.41 -9.72 -1.71
CA HIS A 175 -17.43 -10.87 -0.82
C HIS A 175 -18.85 -11.39 -0.58
N ARG A 176 -19.83 -10.50 -0.33
CA ARG A 176 -21.24 -10.87 -0.17
C ARG A 176 -21.79 -11.56 -1.42
N LEU A 177 -21.51 -11.01 -2.60
CA LEU A 177 -21.96 -11.58 -3.86
C LEU A 177 -21.29 -12.93 -4.16
N TYR A 178 -20.00 -13.07 -3.87
CA TYR A 178 -19.29 -14.34 -3.99
C TYR A 178 -19.91 -15.41 -3.08
N LYS A 179 -20.12 -15.11 -1.79
CA LYS A 179 -20.72 -16.05 -0.83
C LYS A 179 -22.15 -16.42 -1.21
N LYS A 180 -22.94 -15.46 -1.72
CA LYS A 180 -24.30 -15.73 -2.23
C LYS A 180 -24.28 -16.70 -3.41
N ARG A 181 -23.36 -16.52 -4.37
CA ARG A 181 -23.20 -17.42 -5.52
C ARG A 181 -22.75 -18.82 -5.10
N ALA A 182 -21.78 -18.91 -4.19
CA ALA A 182 -21.29 -20.19 -3.67
C ALA A 182 -22.42 -21.01 -3.04
N ARG A 183 -23.22 -20.40 -2.13
CA ARG A 183 -24.37 -21.06 -1.50
C ARG A 183 -25.45 -21.47 -2.50
N ASN A 184 -25.71 -20.65 -3.50
CA ASN A 184 -26.72 -20.97 -4.51
C ASN A 184 -26.30 -22.16 -5.38
N VAL A 185 -25.01 -22.26 -5.75
CA VAL A 185 -24.49 -23.43 -6.48
C VAL A 185 -24.58 -24.69 -5.62
N GLU A 186 -24.19 -24.62 -4.35
CA GLU A 186 -24.30 -25.74 -3.40
C GLU A 186 -25.75 -26.20 -3.21
N ALA A 187 -26.69 -25.27 -3.19
CA ALA A 187 -28.13 -25.55 -3.09
C ALA A 187 -28.82 -25.91 -4.43
N GLY A 188 -28.06 -26.13 -5.51
CA GLY A 188 -28.61 -26.49 -6.83
C GLY A 188 -29.43 -25.39 -7.51
N ARG A 189 -29.37 -24.14 -7.04
CA ARG A 189 -30.13 -23.02 -7.60
C ARG A 189 -29.43 -22.46 -8.86
N PRO A 190 -30.19 -22.04 -9.88
CA PRO A 190 -29.60 -21.41 -11.06
C PRO A 190 -28.92 -20.08 -10.67
N THR A 191 -27.59 -20.02 -10.81
CA THR A 191 -26.78 -18.83 -10.55
C THR A 191 -25.51 -18.86 -11.39
N LYS A 192 -24.88 -17.70 -11.59
CA LYS A 192 -23.50 -17.63 -12.10
C LYS A 192 -22.54 -18.33 -11.12
N PRO A 193 -21.51 -19.04 -11.61
CA PRO A 193 -20.54 -19.73 -10.75
C PRO A 193 -19.82 -18.74 -9.81
N PRO A 194 -19.40 -19.19 -8.60
CA PRO A 194 -18.65 -18.37 -7.67
C PRO A 194 -17.31 -17.97 -8.31
N GLY A 195 -17.09 -16.66 -8.48
CA GLY A 195 -15.93 -16.14 -9.17
C GLY A 195 -15.81 -14.61 -9.04
N ARG A 196 -14.83 -14.03 -9.74
CA ARG A 196 -14.60 -12.58 -9.72
C ARG A 196 -15.83 -11.84 -10.24
N THR A 197 -16.40 -10.98 -9.40
CA THR A 197 -17.49 -10.09 -9.79
C THR A 197 -16.92 -8.85 -10.50
N PRO A 198 -17.69 -8.11 -11.32
CA PRO A 198 -17.22 -6.86 -11.91
C PRO A 198 -16.69 -5.88 -10.85
N ILE A 199 -17.39 -5.77 -9.72
CA ILE A 199 -16.98 -4.97 -8.55
C ILE A 199 -15.67 -5.51 -7.94
N GLY A 200 -15.49 -6.83 -7.88
CA GLY A 200 -14.22 -7.43 -7.43
C GLY A 200 -13.03 -7.12 -8.35
N ARG A 201 -13.27 -6.98 -9.66
CA ARG A 201 -12.24 -6.50 -10.61
C ARG A 201 -11.92 -5.03 -10.39
N ALA A 202 -12.95 -4.20 -10.20
CA ALA A 202 -12.78 -2.78 -9.88
C ALA A 202 -11.99 -2.59 -8.57
N HIS A 203 -12.35 -3.31 -7.50
CA HIS A 203 -11.62 -3.33 -6.23
C HIS A 203 -10.13 -3.65 -6.43
N LEU A 204 -9.82 -4.73 -7.14
CA LEU A 204 -8.44 -5.19 -7.37
C LEU A 204 -7.61 -4.19 -8.17
N TRP A 205 -8.14 -3.62 -9.24
CA TRP A 205 -7.41 -2.67 -10.08
C TRP A 205 -7.27 -1.31 -9.42
N LEU A 206 -8.33 -0.80 -8.79
CA LEU A 206 -8.27 0.45 -8.05
C LEU A 206 -7.27 0.34 -6.89
N GLY A 207 -7.23 -0.79 -6.17
CA GLY A 207 -6.24 -1.01 -5.11
C GLY A 207 -4.79 -0.99 -5.62
N ARG A 208 -4.52 -1.54 -6.82
CA ARG A 208 -3.19 -1.49 -7.46
C ARG A 208 -2.80 -0.06 -7.83
N ILE A 209 -3.71 0.67 -8.45
CA ILE A 209 -3.49 2.08 -8.85
C ILE A 209 -3.23 2.93 -7.60
N LEU A 210 -4.00 2.74 -6.53
CA LEU A 210 -3.83 3.48 -5.28
C LEU A 210 -2.46 3.25 -4.63
N ILE A 211 -1.95 2.01 -4.61
CA ILE A 211 -0.60 1.73 -4.07
C ILE A 211 0.46 2.55 -4.83
N VAL A 212 0.41 2.53 -6.17
CA VAL A 212 1.38 3.27 -7.00
C VAL A 212 1.26 4.78 -6.78
N LEU A 213 0.04 5.32 -6.85
CA LEU A 213 -0.22 6.74 -6.66
C LEU A 213 0.22 7.21 -5.26
N ALA A 214 -0.01 6.40 -4.22
CA ALA A 214 0.37 6.75 -2.86
C ALA A 214 1.88 6.73 -2.63
N ILE A 215 2.60 5.80 -3.25
CA ILE A 215 4.07 5.79 -3.18
C ILE A 215 4.65 7.03 -3.86
N ILE A 216 4.11 7.42 -5.03
CA ILE A 216 4.49 8.67 -5.69
C ILE A 216 4.15 9.86 -4.79
N ASN A 217 2.95 9.87 -4.20
CA ASN A 217 2.50 10.93 -3.32
C ASN A 217 3.40 11.10 -2.08
N GLY A 218 3.88 10.01 -1.48
CA GLY A 218 4.85 10.08 -0.38
C GLY A 218 6.17 10.75 -0.79
N GLY A 219 6.68 10.43 -1.98
CA GLY A 219 7.86 11.12 -2.53
C GLY A 219 7.61 12.62 -2.78
N LEU A 220 6.44 12.98 -3.30
CA LEU A 220 6.02 14.39 -3.43
C LEU A 220 5.92 15.10 -2.07
N GLY A 221 5.50 14.38 -1.02
CA GLY A 221 5.44 14.92 0.34
C GLY A 221 6.81 15.22 0.92
N ILE A 222 7.80 14.35 0.67
CA ILE A 222 9.20 14.60 1.07
C ILE A 222 9.77 15.81 0.34
N ARG A 223 9.49 15.95 -0.97
CA ARG A 223 9.85 17.15 -1.73
C ARG A 223 9.14 18.41 -1.22
N LEU A 224 7.89 18.31 -0.80
CA LEU A 224 7.20 19.46 -0.18
C LEU A 224 7.85 19.83 1.16
N ALA A 225 8.24 18.83 1.97
CA ALA A 225 8.93 19.05 3.24
C ALA A 225 10.32 19.66 3.07
N SER A 226 11.06 19.36 1.98
CA SER A 226 12.38 19.97 1.73
C SER A 226 12.28 21.48 1.45
N ASN A 227 11.15 21.91 0.89
CA ASN A 227 10.85 23.32 0.66
C ASN A 227 10.08 23.95 1.83
N SER A 228 10.09 23.32 3.01
CA SER A 228 9.36 23.84 4.18
C SER A 228 10.34 24.39 5.21
N PRO A 229 9.92 25.33 6.07
CA PRO A 229 10.79 25.84 7.13
C PRO A 229 11.12 24.79 8.19
N PHE A 230 10.41 23.65 8.22
CA PHE A 230 10.50 22.65 9.28
C PHE A 230 11.73 21.75 9.24
N GLN A 231 12.31 21.57 8.06
CA GLN A 231 13.31 20.53 7.81
C GLN A 231 14.47 21.10 7.02
N THR A 232 15.69 20.72 7.40
CA THR A 232 16.88 21.05 6.62
C THR A 232 16.97 20.17 5.37
N GLU A 233 17.73 20.62 4.38
CA GLU A 233 18.07 19.83 3.18
C GLU A 233 18.69 18.46 3.54
N SER A 234 19.52 18.40 4.58
CA SER A 234 20.14 17.16 5.03
C SER A 234 19.12 16.18 5.65
N GLN A 235 18.15 16.70 6.41
CA GLN A 235 17.08 15.88 7.01
C GLN A 235 16.17 15.31 5.94
N THR A 236 15.73 16.13 4.98
CA THR A 236 14.83 15.69 3.91
C THR A 236 15.49 14.76 2.91
N ARG A 237 16.79 14.96 2.61
CA ARG A 237 17.57 14.01 1.81
C ARG A 237 17.66 12.64 2.49
N THR A 238 17.95 12.62 3.79
CA THR A 238 18.02 11.38 4.57
C THR A 238 16.66 10.67 4.58
N ALA A 239 15.58 11.40 4.85
CA ALA A 239 14.22 10.87 4.80
C ALA A 239 13.84 10.35 3.40
N GLY A 240 14.22 11.06 2.34
CA GLY A 240 14.02 10.67 0.95
C GLY A 240 14.71 9.36 0.58
N ILE A 241 15.97 9.20 0.99
CA ILE A 241 16.74 7.95 0.77
C ILE A 241 16.10 6.80 1.54
N ALA A 242 15.81 6.98 2.84
CA ALA A 242 15.20 5.94 3.66
C ALA A 242 13.83 5.51 3.11
N TYR A 243 12.97 6.46 2.78
CA TYR A 243 11.68 6.21 2.15
C TYR A 243 11.84 5.49 0.81
N GLY A 244 12.71 5.98 -0.07
CA GLY A 244 12.94 5.40 -1.39
C GLY A 244 13.40 3.95 -1.34
N VAL A 245 14.35 3.62 -0.46
CA VAL A 245 14.85 2.25 -0.29
C VAL A 245 13.74 1.32 0.21
N VAL A 246 13.01 1.71 1.26
CA VAL A 246 11.92 0.87 1.81
C VAL A 246 10.79 0.71 0.80
N ALA A 247 10.39 1.79 0.13
CA ALA A 247 9.36 1.77 -0.91
C ALA A 247 9.76 0.89 -2.09
N ALA A 248 11.01 0.96 -2.55
CA ALA A 248 11.51 0.12 -3.63
C ALA A 248 11.47 -1.37 -3.26
N ILE A 249 11.97 -1.74 -2.08
CA ILE A 249 11.96 -3.12 -1.59
C ILE A 249 10.52 -3.65 -1.49
N MET A 250 9.62 -2.89 -0.84
CA MET A 250 8.22 -3.31 -0.67
C MET A 250 7.47 -3.40 -2.00
N THR A 251 7.74 -2.48 -2.93
CA THR A 251 7.15 -2.52 -4.27
C THR A 251 7.64 -3.73 -5.06
N LEU A 252 8.94 -4.02 -5.00
CA LEU A 252 9.52 -5.20 -5.64
C LEU A 252 8.91 -6.49 -5.10
N LEU A 253 8.84 -6.63 -3.77
CA LEU A 253 8.17 -7.76 -3.12
C LEU A 253 6.72 -7.88 -3.57
N TYR A 254 5.96 -6.78 -3.57
CA TYR A 254 4.58 -6.76 -4.03
C TYR A 254 4.45 -7.26 -5.48
N ILE A 255 5.27 -6.74 -6.40
CA ILE A 255 5.25 -7.12 -7.82
C ILE A 255 5.57 -8.61 -7.99
N VAL A 256 6.60 -9.11 -7.32
CA VAL A 256 6.98 -10.54 -7.36
C VAL A 256 5.80 -11.42 -6.93
N PHE A 257 5.13 -11.09 -5.84
CA PHE A 257 3.95 -11.84 -5.37
C PHE A 257 2.73 -11.69 -6.29
N VAL A 258 2.51 -10.53 -6.91
CA VAL A 258 1.46 -10.34 -7.93
C VAL A 258 1.71 -11.28 -9.11
N ILE A 259 2.91 -11.23 -9.68
CA ILE A 259 3.27 -11.96 -10.89
C ILE A 259 3.25 -13.47 -10.61
N ALA A 260 3.89 -13.91 -9.53
CA ALA A 260 3.89 -15.32 -9.13
C ALA A 260 2.47 -15.86 -8.95
N PHE A 261 1.57 -15.08 -8.35
CA PHE A 261 0.17 -15.47 -8.19
C PHE A 261 -0.57 -15.56 -9.53
N GLU A 262 -0.38 -14.60 -10.44
CA GLU A 262 -1.05 -14.63 -11.75
C GLU A 262 -0.54 -15.78 -12.63
N ILE A 263 0.76 -16.07 -12.61
CA ILE A 263 1.35 -17.22 -13.31
C ILE A 263 0.78 -18.54 -12.77
N ARG A 264 0.75 -18.71 -11.44
CA ARG A 264 0.17 -19.91 -10.81
C ARG A 264 -1.29 -20.08 -11.19
N ARG A 265 -2.07 -18.99 -11.15
CA ARG A 265 -3.48 -19.00 -11.54
C ARG A 265 -3.68 -19.38 -13.00
N ALA A 266 -2.87 -18.83 -13.92
CA ALA A 266 -2.95 -19.17 -15.34
C ALA A 266 -2.70 -20.66 -15.57
N ARG A 267 -1.68 -21.23 -14.90
CA ARG A 267 -1.38 -22.67 -14.96
C ARG A 267 -2.54 -23.54 -14.48
N HIS A 268 -3.20 -23.17 -13.36
CA HIS A 268 -4.35 -23.91 -12.86
C HIS A 268 -5.54 -23.88 -13.83
N LEU A 269 -5.83 -22.73 -14.46
CA LEU A 269 -6.91 -22.63 -15.45
C LEU A 269 -6.62 -23.47 -16.69
N THR A 270 -5.37 -23.46 -17.19
CA THR A 270 -4.97 -24.29 -18.33
C THR A 270 -5.07 -25.79 -18.00
N GLN A 271 -4.70 -26.20 -16.79
CA GLN A 271 -4.87 -27.59 -16.35
C GLN A 271 -6.35 -27.99 -16.26
N GLU A 272 -7.20 -27.15 -15.68
CA GLU A 272 -8.64 -27.41 -15.63
C GLU A 272 -9.27 -27.53 -17.03
N GLN A 273 -8.84 -26.70 -17.98
CA GLN A 273 -9.28 -26.79 -19.38
C GLN A 273 -8.86 -28.13 -20.02
N LYS A 274 -7.58 -28.49 -19.93
CA LYS A 274 -7.07 -29.78 -20.43
C LYS A 274 -7.86 -30.96 -19.87
N ASN A 275 -8.09 -30.99 -18.56
CA ASN A 275 -8.85 -32.05 -17.91
C ASN A 275 -10.31 -32.12 -18.41
N ARG A 276 -10.94 -30.98 -18.71
CA ARG A 276 -12.31 -30.95 -19.28
C ARG A 276 -12.34 -31.41 -20.72
N ASP A 277 -11.34 -31.04 -21.51
CA ASP A 277 -11.22 -31.45 -22.92
C ASP A 277 -10.98 -32.97 -23.01
N GLU A 278 -10.11 -33.53 -22.15
CA GLU A 278 -9.88 -34.97 -22.02
C GLU A 278 -11.13 -35.73 -21.57
N ALA A 279 -11.88 -35.20 -20.60
CA ALA A 279 -13.13 -35.80 -20.15
C ALA A 279 -14.21 -35.80 -21.25
N THR A 280 -14.26 -34.75 -22.06
CA THR A 280 -15.21 -34.64 -23.19
C THR A 280 -14.83 -35.57 -24.32
N ALA A 281 -13.53 -35.65 -24.65
CA ALA A 281 -13.00 -36.59 -25.63
C ALA A 281 -13.32 -38.03 -25.24
N THR A 282 -13.03 -38.43 -23.99
CA THR A 282 -13.35 -39.77 -23.47
C THR A 282 -14.84 -40.10 -23.57
N LYS A 283 -15.71 -39.13 -23.27
CA LYS A 283 -17.17 -39.34 -23.35
C LYS A 283 -17.66 -39.52 -24.79
N SER A 284 -17.02 -38.87 -25.76
CA SER A 284 -17.36 -39.03 -27.18
C SER A 284 -16.91 -40.36 -27.78
N THR A 285 -15.94 -41.04 -27.17
CA THR A 285 -15.43 -42.35 -27.60
C THR A 285 -16.17 -43.54 -26.97
N LEU A 286 -17.04 -43.30 -25.99
CA LEU A 286 -17.91 -44.33 -25.44
C LEU A 286 -19.08 -44.56 -26.41
N PRO A 287 -19.41 -45.82 -26.75
CA PRO A 287 -20.56 -46.09 -27.61
C PRO A 287 -21.80 -45.46 -26.97
N THR A 288 -22.55 -44.69 -27.78
CA THR A 288 -23.83 -44.16 -27.33
C THR A 288 -24.75 -45.35 -27.08
N TYR A 289 -25.55 -45.32 -26.01
CA TYR A 289 -26.42 -46.44 -25.63
C TYR A 289 -27.33 -46.93 -26.79
N ASP A 290 -27.66 -46.05 -27.75
CA ASP A 290 -28.34 -46.40 -29.01
C ASP A 290 -27.55 -47.37 -29.93
N GLU A 291 -26.22 -47.26 -30.02
CA GLU A 291 -25.41 -48.17 -30.88
C GLU A 291 -25.33 -49.59 -30.31
N SER A 292 -25.53 -49.75 -28.99
CA SER A 292 -25.48 -51.06 -28.34
C SER A 292 -26.76 -51.88 -28.50
N GLU A 293 -27.91 -51.24 -28.77
CA GLU A 293 -29.15 -51.96 -29.06
C GLU A 293 -29.21 -52.44 -30.52
N GLU A 294 -28.57 -51.73 -31.46
CA GLU A 294 -28.50 -52.15 -32.87
C GLU A 294 -27.57 -53.38 -33.06
N SER A 295 -26.60 -53.59 -32.16
CA SER A 295 -25.66 -54.73 -32.21
C SER A 295 -26.20 -56.02 -31.55
N VAL A 296 -27.28 -55.96 -30.78
CA VAL A 296 -27.86 -57.15 -30.09
C VAL A 296 -29.06 -57.73 -30.86
N GLY A 297 -29.56 -57.03 -31.89
CA GLY A 297 -30.73 -57.44 -32.69
C GLY A 297 -30.47 -58.34 -33.90
N ARG A 298 -29.22 -58.60 -34.32
CA ARG A 298 -28.96 -59.44 -35.51
C ARG A 298 -28.77 -60.92 -35.15
N SER A 299 -29.78 -61.52 -34.53
CA SER A 299 -29.90 -62.97 -34.52
C SER A 299 -30.30 -63.46 -35.92
N SER A 300 -29.39 -64.22 -36.53
CA SER A 300 -29.65 -65.26 -37.54
C SER A 300 -31.11 -65.72 -37.59
N ARG A 301 -31.75 -65.56 -38.76
CA ARG A 301 -32.85 -66.42 -39.27
C ARG A 301 -33.32 -65.92 -40.64
N TYR A 302 -32.86 -66.55 -41.73
CA TYR A 302 -33.69 -67.38 -42.63
C TYR A 302 -32.90 -67.81 -43.88
N ARG A 303 -32.85 -69.14 -44.06
CA ARG A 303 -32.54 -69.95 -45.26
C ARG A 303 -31.12 -69.96 -45.81
#